data_AF-G2TPA5-F1
#
_entry.id   AF-G2TPA5-F1
#
_cell.length_a   1.000
_cell.length_b   1.000
_cell.length_c   1.000
_cell.angle_alpha   90.00
_cell.angle_beta   90.00
_cell.angle_gamma   90.00
#
_symmetry.space_group_name_H-M   'P 1'
#
loop_
_entity.id
_entity.type
_entity.pdbx_description
1 polymer ?
#
loop_
_entity_poly.entity_id
_entity_poly.type
_entity_poly.pdbx_seq_one_letter_code
_entity_poly.pdbx_strand_id
1 'polypeptide(L)'
;MRRLIFLGGAGFLLLFALSFVKPASAASSTMYTWTPSKLYKTASGAAYSRNVNSGTAVTVYSKSGKRYKVKAGGKTGYIYADNLTRSKVKKEDYFGSKIYKQAAGGPYVASVPAGKMMYIKMEATKNGMYLAHVIGTGYSGYVDKTHFIKPVVKYTWMPSKLYTSATGNSYNKTIKDGQKVSVFNGSHGRYQVKAGNSSGYIYANNLTGLLAKKTVYASSKLYTSASHTKYTAVIRPNQQVYVKESTQNMSHICVVGTTQSGWIYTSHFTKPAPAAGGKTTGTATGSTSGSTGSAAATSGTTTTGNTGSGSASGTTTTGNTGSGSTSGTTTTGNTGSGSASGTAATGNTGSGSASGTTATGNTGSGSASGTTATGNTGSGSASGTTTTGSTGSATASATTTKGLDVSHYQTLTQDSFNLMKSQGYNFVILKATEGSGYTDSKFYTYYKYARNAGLSVHAYHMIGNSTTTSAQHIAEAKHFYQVLAQAKAKTGYAFTGYAFEDIEPTGTNSITTTWWANAAPACAGYFLNEMQTLGQAKVGIYAGYFNWKSYLEGHTDSWPSNTKIWLARYNITLGTNADVWQYTETGTIDGITGHFDLDISYDPDF
;
A
#
# COMPACT_ATOMS: atom_id res chain seq x y z
N MET A 1 12.04 -71.86 -6.40
CA MET A 1 11.82 -73.31 -6.55
C MET A 1 11.56 -73.61 -8.01
N ARG A 2 12.26 -74.61 -8.55
CA ARG A 2 12.26 -75.01 -9.96
C ARG A 2 10.95 -75.71 -10.33
N ARG A 3 10.47 -75.52 -11.56
CA ARG A 3 9.89 -76.59 -12.39
C ARG A 3 9.97 -76.18 -13.87
N LEU A 4 10.88 -76.84 -14.57
CA LEU A 4 11.04 -76.82 -16.02
C LEU A 4 10.65 -78.23 -16.46
N ILE A 5 9.61 -78.36 -17.29
CA ILE A 5 9.28 -79.60 -17.99
C ILE A 5 9.52 -79.31 -19.47
N PHE A 6 10.45 -80.04 -20.08
CA PHE A 6 10.67 -80.07 -21.52
C PHE A 6 10.05 -81.35 -22.07
N LEU A 7 9.19 -81.24 -23.09
CA LEU A 7 9.01 -82.28 -24.09
C LEU A 7 9.45 -81.71 -25.44
N GLY A 8 10.20 -82.52 -26.19
CA GLY A 8 10.88 -82.15 -27.42
C GLY A 8 9.97 -82.06 -28.64
N GLY A 9 10.56 -81.56 -29.72
CA GLY A 9 9.95 -81.52 -31.05
C GLY A 9 10.59 -80.41 -31.89
N ALA A 10 11.46 -80.80 -32.81
CA ALA A 10 12.17 -79.92 -33.71
C ALA A 10 11.20 -79.14 -34.63
N GLY A 11 11.42 -77.83 -34.75
CA GLY A 11 10.71 -76.96 -35.67
C GLY A 11 11.44 -75.63 -35.76
N PHE A 12 12.26 -75.48 -36.81
CA PHE A 12 12.98 -74.26 -37.16
C PHE A 12 11.95 -73.15 -37.46
N LEU A 13 11.86 -72.14 -36.60
CA LEU A 13 11.20 -70.87 -36.91
C LEU A 13 12.19 -69.74 -36.62
N LEU A 14 12.68 -69.13 -37.70
CA LEU A 14 13.59 -68.01 -37.68
C LEU A 14 12.82 -66.75 -37.20
N LEU A 15 12.79 -66.50 -35.90
CA LEU A 15 12.30 -65.24 -35.34
C LEU A 15 13.47 -64.27 -35.14
N PHE A 16 13.46 -63.17 -35.90
CA PHE A 16 14.26 -61.98 -35.59
C PHE A 16 13.85 -61.43 -34.22
N ALA A 17 14.61 -61.73 -33.18
CA ALA A 17 14.51 -61.06 -31.89
C ALA A 17 15.43 -59.84 -31.88
N LEU A 18 14.87 -58.67 -32.21
CA LEU A 18 15.46 -57.40 -31.79
C LEU A 18 15.47 -57.36 -30.26
N SER A 19 16.65 -57.55 -29.68
CA SER A 19 16.90 -57.36 -28.25
C SER A 19 16.75 -55.88 -27.88
N PHE A 20 15.51 -55.40 -27.72
CA PHE A 20 15.26 -54.19 -26.93
C PHE A 20 15.48 -54.53 -25.45
N VAL A 21 16.73 -54.53 -25.02
CA VAL A 21 17.04 -54.28 -23.61
C VAL A 21 16.59 -52.84 -23.36
N LYS A 22 15.37 -52.68 -22.83
CA LYS A 22 14.92 -51.41 -22.26
C LYS A 22 15.93 -51.09 -21.14
N PRO A 23 16.76 -50.04 -21.24
CA PRO A 23 17.66 -49.71 -20.16
C PRO A 23 16.80 -49.40 -18.95
N ALA A 24 17.10 -50.05 -17.82
CA ALA A 24 16.47 -49.76 -16.55
C ALA A 24 16.49 -48.23 -16.36
N SER A 25 15.29 -47.63 -16.30
CA SER A 25 15.14 -46.20 -16.09
C SER A 25 15.82 -45.89 -14.75
N ALA A 26 17.01 -45.28 -14.81
CA ALA A 26 17.67 -44.76 -13.62
C ALA A 26 16.66 -43.80 -12.96
N ALA A 27 16.17 -44.18 -11.78
CA ALA A 27 15.14 -43.44 -11.08
C ALA A 27 15.56 -41.97 -10.98
N SER A 28 14.85 -41.09 -11.70
CA SER A 28 15.17 -39.68 -11.67
C SER A 28 14.86 -39.13 -10.28
N SER A 29 15.82 -38.48 -9.64
CA SER A 29 15.63 -37.91 -8.30
C SER A 29 15.64 -36.39 -8.36
N THR A 30 14.76 -35.72 -7.62
CA THR A 30 14.78 -34.25 -7.49
C THR A 30 15.90 -33.83 -6.55
N MET A 31 16.71 -32.86 -6.98
CA MET A 31 17.68 -32.14 -6.16
C MET A 31 17.42 -30.63 -6.28
N TYR A 32 18.08 -29.84 -5.46
CA TYR A 32 17.98 -28.38 -5.47
C TYR A 32 19.35 -27.78 -5.71
N THR A 33 19.42 -26.70 -6.49
CA THR A 33 20.63 -25.87 -6.53
C THR A 33 20.83 -25.21 -5.18
N TRP A 34 22.02 -25.39 -4.60
CA TRP A 34 22.39 -24.86 -3.29
C TRP A 34 23.05 -23.49 -3.38
N THR A 35 23.81 -23.28 -4.45
CA THR A 35 24.43 -22.01 -4.83
C THR A 35 23.97 -21.61 -6.24
N PRO A 36 23.99 -20.31 -6.58
CA PRO A 36 23.82 -19.89 -7.97
C PRO A 36 24.76 -20.68 -8.88
N SER A 37 24.21 -21.24 -9.95
CA SER A 37 24.89 -22.21 -10.81
C SER A 37 24.70 -21.89 -12.28
N LYS A 38 25.53 -22.48 -13.12
CA LYS A 38 25.35 -22.48 -14.57
C LYS A 38 24.81 -23.84 -15.00
N LEU A 39 23.83 -23.84 -15.91
CA LEU A 39 23.39 -25.04 -16.62
C LEU A 39 24.28 -25.20 -17.85
N TYR A 40 25.23 -26.12 -17.79
CA TYR A 40 26.18 -26.38 -18.88
C TYR A 40 25.53 -27.21 -19.98
N LYS A 41 25.86 -26.93 -21.24
CA LYS A 41 25.33 -27.67 -22.39
C LYS A 41 25.90 -29.09 -22.46
N THR A 42 27.15 -29.26 -22.04
CA THR A 42 27.90 -30.52 -22.12
C THR A 42 28.50 -30.93 -20.77
N ALA A 43 28.84 -32.21 -20.64
CA ALA A 43 29.51 -32.74 -19.46
C ALA A 43 30.92 -32.18 -19.26
N SER A 44 31.59 -31.69 -20.32
CA SER A 44 32.90 -31.04 -20.27
C SER A 44 32.84 -29.63 -19.66
N GLY A 45 31.71 -28.93 -19.85
CA GLY A 45 31.46 -27.59 -19.30
C GLY A 45 32.01 -26.44 -20.14
N ALA A 46 32.31 -26.67 -21.41
CA ALA A 46 32.84 -25.66 -22.34
C ALA A 46 31.87 -24.48 -22.58
N ALA A 47 30.56 -24.73 -22.54
CA ALA A 47 29.53 -23.70 -22.73
C ALA A 47 28.33 -23.93 -21.80
N TYR A 48 27.67 -22.84 -21.40
CA TYR A 48 26.45 -22.89 -20.60
C TYR A 48 25.26 -22.23 -21.31
N SER A 49 24.05 -22.69 -20.99
CA SER A 49 22.81 -22.23 -21.62
C SER A 49 22.10 -21.14 -20.84
N ARG A 50 22.22 -21.15 -19.51
CA ARG A 50 21.65 -20.13 -18.61
C ARG A 50 22.21 -20.25 -17.20
N ASN A 51 22.02 -19.19 -16.43
CA ASN A 51 22.16 -19.22 -14.99
C ASN A 51 20.94 -19.91 -14.36
N VAL A 52 21.17 -20.60 -13.26
CA VAL A 52 20.18 -21.28 -12.43
C VAL A 52 20.33 -20.75 -11.02
N ASN A 53 19.29 -20.09 -10.51
CA ASN A 53 19.30 -19.50 -9.17
C ASN A 53 19.39 -20.61 -8.11
N SER A 54 19.91 -20.30 -6.93
CA SER A 54 19.82 -21.20 -5.77
C SER A 54 18.35 -21.46 -5.41
N GLY A 55 18.06 -22.62 -4.82
CA GLY A 55 16.72 -23.12 -4.51
C GLY A 55 15.97 -23.71 -5.69
N THR A 56 16.52 -23.68 -6.91
CA THR A 56 15.86 -24.22 -8.10
C THR A 56 15.80 -25.75 -8.01
N ALA A 57 14.60 -26.32 -8.05
CA ALA A 57 14.41 -27.75 -8.18
C ALA A 57 14.91 -28.22 -9.56
N VAL A 58 15.71 -29.27 -9.57
CA VAL A 58 16.24 -29.89 -10.78
C VAL A 58 16.00 -31.40 -10.73
N THR A 59 15.60 -31.97 -11.85
CA THR A 59 15.46 -33.42 -11.97
C THR A 59 16.79 -34.00 -12.41
N VAL A 60 17.42 -34.84 -11.58
CA VAL A 60 18.71 -35.48 -11.86
C VAL A 60 18.49 -36.81 -12.55
N TYR A 61 19.17 -37.02 -13.67
CA TYR A 61 19.10 -38.26 -14.46
C TYR A 61 20.31 -39.17 -14.26
N SER A 62 21.51 -38.60 -14.26
CA SER A 62 22.75 -39.36 -14.15
C SER A 62 23.91 -38.49 -13.68
N LYS A 63 25.01 -39.12 -13.22
CA LYS A 63 26.25 -38.45 -12.86
C LYS A 63 27.32 -38.72 -13.92
N SER A 64 28.03 -37.69 -14.35
CA SER A 64 29.15 -37.75 -15.29
C SER A 64 30.33 -36.99 -14.69
N GLY A 65 31.27 -37.71 -14.08
CA GLY A 65 32.39 -37.11 -13.35
C GLY A 65 31.93 -36.21 -12.22
N LYS A 66 32.37 -34.94 -12.23
CA LYS A 66 32.01 -33.92 -11.22
C LYS A 66 30.66 -33.24 -11.46
N ARG A 67 29.89 -33.64 -12.49
CA ARG A 67 28.62 -33.00 -12.85
C ARG A 67 27.47 -34.00 -12.91
N TYR A 68 26.27 -33.54 -12.57
CA TYR A 68 25.03 -34.27 -12.82
C TYR A 68 24.40 -33.80 -14.13
N LYS A 69 23.87 -34.74 -14.92
CA LYS A 69 22.92 -34.43 -15.99
C LYS A 69 21.57 -34.17 -15.36
N VAL A 70 21.01 -32.99 -15.61
CA VAL A 70 19.79 -32.51 -14.96
C VAL A 70 18.83 -31.86 -15.95
N LYS A 71 17.53 -31.82 -15.61
CA LYS A 71 16.54 -30.94 -16.23
C LYS A 71 16.16 -29.82 -15.25
N ALA A 72 16.32 -28.58 -15.69
CA ALA A 72 16.03 -27.38 -14.91
C ALA A 72 15.24 -26.39 -15.78
N GLY A 73 14.00 -26.07 -15.39
CA GLY A 73 13.14 -25.14 -16.15
C GLY A 73 12.92 -25.59 -17.61
N GLY A 74 12.59 -26.86 -17.82
CA GLY A 74 12.33 -27.42 -19.15
C GLY A 74 13.57 -27.80 -19.97
N LYS A 75 14.76 -27.29 -19.65
CA LYS A 75 16.01 -27.56 -20.40
C LYS A 75 16.87 -28.62 -19.72
N THR A 76 17.43 -29.54 -20.52
CA THR A 76 18.40 -30.54 -20.06
C THR A 76 19.82 -30.03 -20.24
N GLY A 77 20.67 -30.23 -19.22
CA GLY A 77 22.07 -29.84 -19.24
C GLY A 77 22.83 -30.47 -18.08
N TYR A 78 23.95 -29.87 -17.70
CA TYR A 78 24.83 -30.38 -16.64
C TYR A 78 25.07 -29.32 -15.57
N ILE A 79 24.99 -29.69 -14.29
CA ILE A 79 25.34 -28.83 -13.15
C ILE A 79 26.40 -29.56 -12.30
N TYR A 80 27.35 -28.82 -11.73
CA TYR A 80 28.33 -29.40 -10.81
C TYR A 80 27.66 -30.02 -9.59
N ALA A 81 28.14 -31.21 -9.20
CA ALA A 81 27.60 -31.95 -8.07
C ALA A 81 27.64 -31.15 -6.77
N ASP A 82 28.72 -30.38 -6.54
CA ASP A 82 28.92 -29.57 -5.34
C ASP A 82 27.90 -28.42 -5.20
N ASN A 83 27.23 -28.07 -6.31
CA ASN A 83 26.19 -27.05 -6.32
C ASN A 83 24.78 -27.62 -6.15
N LEU A 84 24.62 -28.94 -6.02
CA LEU A 84 23.33 -29.58 -5.82
C LEU A 84 23.22 -30.17 -4.41
N THR A 85 21.99 -30.23 -3.91
CA THR A 85 21.67 -30.83 -2.62
C THR A 85 20.33 -31.55 -2.67
N ARG A 86 20.13 -32.58 -1.84
CA ARG A 86 18.85 -33.31 -1.80
C ARG A 86 17.79 -32.56 -1.00
N SER A 87 18.20 -31.81 0.02
CA SER A 87 17.32 -31.00 0.86
C SER A 87 16.99 -29.66 0.23
N LYS A 88 15.76 -29.18 0.46
CA LYS A 88 15.35 -27.84 0.04
C LYS A 88 16.23 -26.78 0.70
N VAL A 89 16.53 -25.76 -0.09
CA VAL A 89 17.34 -24.62 0.32
C VAL A 89 16.41 -23.48 0.68
N LYS A 90 16.57 -22.90 1.86
CA LYS A 90 15.81 -21.71 2.26
C LYS A 90 16.67 -20.46 2.15
N LYS A 91 16.02 -19.35 1.83
CA LYS A 91 16.62 -18.02 1.86
C LYS A 91 16.18 -17.34 3.14
N GLU A 92 17.07 -17.19 4.10
CA GLU A 92 16.75 -16.63 5.42
C GLU A 92 17.72 -15.49 5.77
N ASP A 93 17.23 -14.53 6.55
CA ASP A 93 18.07 -13.48 7.10
C ASP A 93 18.95 -14.05 8.23
N TYR A 94 20.26 -13.78 8.17
CA TYR A 94 21.21 -14.16 9.20
C TYR A 94 21.70 -12.94 9.96
N PHE A 95 21.59 -12.99 11.28
CA PHE A 95 21.87 -11.82 12.12
C PHE A 95 23.31 -11.71 12.59
N GLY A 96 24.23 -12.31 11.84
CA GLY A 96 25.65 -11.97 11.89
C GLY A 96 26.38 -12.67 13.04
N SER A 97 27.38 -13.44 12.63
CA SER A 97 28.29 -14.22 13.48
C SER A 97 29.37 -14.79 12.56
N LYS A 98 30.25 -15.62 13.11
CA LYS A 98 31.29 -16.33 12.37
C LYS A 98 30.67 -17.45 11.53
N ILE A 99 31.19 -17.65 10.33
CA ILE A 99 30.96 -18.86 9.54
C ILE A 99 32.16 -19.78 9.70
N TYR A 100 31.93 -21.04 10.06
CA TYR A 100 32.97 -22.00 10.47
C TYR A 100 33.29 -23.00 9.38
N LYS A 101 34.53 -23.51 9.36
CA LYS A 101 34.92 -24.58 8.43
C LYS A 101 34.26 -25.93 8.74
N GLN A 102 33.87 -26.16 10.00
CA GLN A 102 33.39 -27.46 10.49
C GLN A 102 32.17 -27.30 11.41
N ALA A 103 31.33 -28.34 11.47
CA ALA A 103 30.09 -28.37 12.26
C ALA A 103 30.29 -28.38 13.78
N ALA A 104 31.47 -28.76 14.28
CA ALA A 104 31.75 -28.81 15.72
C ALA A 104 32.21 -27.46 16.33
N GLY A 105 32.28 -26.40 15.52
CA GLY A 105 33.05 -25.20 15.87
C GLY A 105 34.56 -25.40 15.58
N GLY A 106 35.29 -24.31 15.35
CA GLY A 106 36.69 -24.35 14.90
C GLY A 106 37.16 -23.01 14.31
N PRO A 107 38.21 -22.96 13.47
CA PRO A 107 38.61 -21.73 12.80
C PRO A 107 37.49 -21.24 11.86
N TYR A 108 37.20 -19.94 11.93
CA TYR A 108 36.18 -19.32 11.10
C TYR A 108 36.73 -18.93 9.72
N VAL A 109 35.88 -19.03 8.70
CA VAL A 109 36.16 -18.68 7.30
C VAL A 109 36.00 -17.18 7.09
N ALA A 110 34.97 -16.58 7.68
CA ALA A 110 34.70 -15.15 7.62
C ALA A 110 33.83 -14.69 8.79
N SER A 111 33.90 -13.40 9.11
CA SER A 111 32.89 -12.73 9.92
C SER A 111 31.79 -12.24 8.99
N VAL A 112 30.53 -12.62 9.24
CA VAL A 112 29.41 -12.15 8.44
C VAL A 112 28.72 -11.00 9.16
N PRO A 113 28.61 -9.81 8.54
CA PRO A 113 27.84 -8.71 9.10
C PRO A 113 26.38 -9.10 9.31
N ALA A 114 25.74 -8.51 10.32
CA ALA A 114 24.35 -8.74 10.63
C ALA A 114 23.40 -8.35 9.48
N GLY A 115 22.33 -9.12 9.29
CA GLY A 115 21.29 -8.88 8.28
C GLY A 115 21.72 -9.19 6.85
N LYS A 116 22.72 -10.06 6.68
CA LYS A 116 23.01 -10.68 5.38
C LYS A 116 22.02 -11.81 5.14
N MET A 117 21.49 -11.90 3.92
CA MET A 117 20.71 -13.05 3.51
C MET A 117 21.64 -14.25 3.28
N MET A 118 21.20 -15.44 3.68
CA MET A 118 21.91 -16.69 3.42
C MET A 118 21.00 -17.69 2.73
N TYR A 119 21.60 -18.52 1.88
CA TYR A 119 21.01 -19.80 1.52
C TYR A 119 21.40 -20.80 2.61
N ILE A 120 20.43 -21.53 3.17
CA ILE A 120 20.67 -22.54 4.21
C ILE A 120 20.20 -23.93 3.78
N LYS A 121 21.05 -24.94 4.01
CA LYS A 121 20.63 -26.33 4.03
C LYS A 121 20.13 -26.61 5.44
N MET A 122 18.82 -26.80 5.59
CA MET A 122 18.13 -26.99 6.87
C MET A 122 18.44 -28.35 7.54
N GLU A 123 19.43 -29.09 7.06
CA GLU A 123 19.92 -30.28 7.75
C GLU A 123 20.80 -29.82 8.91
N ALA A 124 20.21 -29.78 10.11
CA ALA A 124 20.99 -29.55 11.33
C ALA A 124 22.05 -30.65 11.42
N THR A 125 23.31 -30.25 11.40
CA THR A 125 24.42 -31.16 11.69
C THR A 125 24.57 -31.34 13.20
N LYS A 126 25.41 -32.28 13.65
CA LYS A 126 25.74 -32.43 15.08
C LYS A 126 26.09 -31.05 15.67
N ASN A 127 25.56 -30.75 16.85
CA ASN A 127 25.77 -29.51 17.61
C ASN A 127 25.00 -28.26 17.16
N GLY A 128 23.92 -28.41 16.37
CA GLY A 128 22.99 -27.29 16.11
C GLY A 128 23.48 -26.27 15.08
N MET A 129 24.37 -26.67 14.18
CA MET A 129 24.86 -25.84 13.08
C MET A 129 24.16 -26.18 11.76
N TYR A 130 23.84 -25.16 10.95
CA TYR A 130 23.41 -25.31 9.56
C TYR A 130 24.56 -25.06 8.60
N LEU A 131 24.58 -25.76 7.47
CA LEU A 131 25.46 -25.39 6.36
C LEU A 131 24.82 -24.21 5.61
N ALA A 132 25.56 -23.09 5.51
CA ALA A 132 25.13 -21.83 4.92
C ALA A 132 26.02 -21.40 3.74
N HIS A 133 25.44 -20.71 2.78
CA HIS A 133 26.14 -19.94 1.76
C HIS A 133 25.70 -18.47 1.83
N VAL A 134 26.67 -17.58 1.96
CA VAL A 134 26.40 -16.15 2.18
C VAL A 134 26.17 -15.46 0.85
N ILE A 135 24.95 -14.93 0.65
CA ILE A 135 24.52 -14.40 -0.64
C ILE A 135 25.38 -13.18 -1.03
N GLY A 136 25.80 -13.18 -2.30
CA GLY A 136 26.65 -12.12 -2.86
C GLY A 136 28.13 -12.28 -2.50
N THR A 137 28.53 -13.42 -1.94
CA THR A 137 29.93 -13.74 -1.62
C THR A 137 30.29 -15.15 -2.10
N GLY A 138 31.58 -15.50 -2.07
CA GLY A 138 32.03 -16.88 -2.28
C GLY A 138 32.00 -17.74 -1.01
N TYR A 139 31.62 -17.18 0.15
CA TYR A 139 31.76 -17.86 1.43
C TYR A 139 30.66 -18.89 1.68
N SER A 140 31.07 -20.11 2.02
CA SER A 140 30.21 -21.18 2.49
C SER A 140 30.82 -21.86 3.71
N GLY A 141 30.00 -22.37 4.61
CA GLY A 141 30.45 -23.00 5.85
C GLY A 141 29.33 -23.15 6.86
N TYR A 142 29.68 -23.59 8.06
CA TYR A 142 28.72 -23.90 9.12
C TYR A 142 28.40 -22.64 9.93
N VAL A 143 27.12 -22.43 10.20
CA VAL A 143 26.60 -21.31 11.00
C VAL A 143 25.70 -21.84 12.11
N ASP A 144 25.69 -21.15 13.23
CA ASP A 144 24.89 -21.56 14.38
C ASP A 144 23.40 -21.25 14.13
N LYS A 145 22.54 -22.26 14.30
CA LYS A 145 21.10 -22.14 14.06
C LYS A 145 20.44 -21.05 14.90
N THR A 146 21.00 -20.72 16.05
CA THR A 146 20.48 -19.67 16.97
C THR A 146 20.56 -18.27 16.37
N HIS A 147 21.25 -18.08 15.24
CA HIS A 147 21.29 -16.80 14.53
C HIS A 147 20.19 -16.67 13.46
N PHE A 148 19.32 -17.69 13.32
CA PHE A 148 18.12 -17.72 12.47
C PHE A 148 16.85 -17.67 13.31
N ILE A 149 16.78 -16.70 14.24
CA ILE A 149 15.58 -16.47 15.06
C ILE A 149 14.59 -15.64 14.23
N LYS A 150 13.30 -16.01 14.27
CA LYS A 150 12.22 -15.20 13.69
C LYS A 150 12.23 -13.81 14.33
N PRO A 151 12.37 -12.72 13.55
CA PRO A 151 12.38 -11.39 14.13
C PRO A 151 11.09 -11.07 14.88
N VAL A 152 11.24 -10.37 16.01
CA VAL A 152 10.14 -9.62 16.60
C VAL A 152 10.08 -8.25 15.94
N VAL A 153 8.91 -7.83 15.49
CA VAL A 153 8.71 -6.49 14.95
C VAL A 153 8.57 -5.49 16.11
N LYS A 154 9.35 -4.42 16.08
CA LYS A 154 9.21 -3.25 16.98
C LYS A 154 9.25 -1.94 16.18
N TYR A 155 9.01 -0.84 16.85
CA TYR A 155 9.07 0.51 16.29
C TYR A 155 10.03 1.38 17.10
N THR A 156 10.78 2.26 16.45
CA THR A 156 11.45 3.36 17.14
C THR A 156 10.39 4.37 17.57
N TRP A 157 10.31 4.71 18.86
CA TRP A 157 9.38 5.76 19.31
C TRP A 157 9.99 7.17 19.26
N MET A 158 11.31 7.25 19.03
CA MET A 158 12.08 8.48 18.85
C MET A 158 13.28 8.26 17.91
N PRO A 159 13.91 9.31 17.37
CA PRO A 159 15.09 9.16 16.53
C PRO A 159 16.21 8.42 17.29
N SER A 160 16.78 7.39 16.67
CA SER A 160 17.65 6.42 17.35
C SER A 160 18.92 6.15 16.55
N LYS A 161 20.06 6.11 17.23
CA LYS A 161 21.34 5.75 16.60
C LYS A 161 21.41 4.24 16.32
N LEU A 162 21.87 3.88 15.13
CA LEU A 162 22.16 2.50 14.74
C LEU A 162 23.65 2.21 14.93
N TYR A 163 23.99 1.62 16.09
CA TYR A 163 25.35 1.33 16.50
C TYR A 163 25.95 0.15 15.74
N THR A 164 27.28 0.17 15.58
CA THR A 164 28.03 -0.90 14.87
C THR A 164 28.19 -2.17 15.71
N SER A 165 28.17 -2.05 17.04
CA SER A 165 28.31 -3.17 17.98
C SER A 165 27.43 -3.01 19.22
N ALA A 166 27.29 -4.11 19.99
CA ALA A 166 26.51 -4.12 21.23
C ALA A 166 27.16 -3.28 22.34
N THR A 167 28.49 -3.16 22.35
CA THR A 167 29.27 -2.55 23.43
C THR A 167 29.99 -1.24 23.05
N GLY A 168 30.20 -0.98 21.76
CA GLY A 168 30.91 0.20 21.27
C GLY A 168 30.01 1.42 21.06
N ASN A 169 30.59 2.62 21.01
CA ASN A 169 29.84 3.87 20.85
C ASN A 169 29.78 4.40 19.40
N SER A 170 30.47 3.75 18.47
CA SER A 170 30.42 4.08 17.04
C SER A 170 29.06 3.68 16.44
N TYR A 171 28.49 4.56 15.61
CA TYR A 171 27.21 4.31 14.93
C TYR A 171 27.28 4.74 13.47
N ASN A 172 26.53 4.04 12.61
CA ASN A 172 26.58 4.23 11.17
C ASN A 172 25.60 5.30 10.68
N LYS A 173 24.45 5.42 11.35
CA LYS A 173 23.39 6.35 10.98
C LYS A 173 22.37 6.55 12.10
N THR A 174 21.53 7.56 11.94
CA THR A 174 20.31 7.74 12.72
C THR A 174 19.11 7.12 11.99
N ILE A 175 18.26 6.45 12.75
CA ILE A 175 16.99 5.85 12.36
C ILE A 175 15.89 6.82 12.80
N LYS A 176 14.93 7.10 11.92
CA LYS A 176 13.86 8.06 12.21
C LYS A 176 12.94 7.50 13.30
N ASP A 177 12.25 8.38 14.00
CA ASP A 177 11.11 8.02 14.85
C ASP A 177 9.98 7.39 14.01
N GLY A 178 9.21 6.51 14.64
CA GLY A 178 8.14 5.73 14.03
C GLY A 178 8.59 4.63 13.05
N GLN A 179 9.90 4.42 12.87
CA GLN A 179 10.42 3.45 11.92
C GLN A 179 10.25 2.01 12.43
N LYS A 180 9.66 1.16 11.59
CA LYS A 180 9.55 -0.28 11.83
C LYS A 180 10.94 -0.93 11.78
N VAL A 181 11.27 -1.72 12.79
CA VAL A 181 12.52 -2.49 12.88
C VAL A 181 12.22 -3.95 13.20
N SER A 182 13.01 -4.84 12.61
CA SER A 182 13.03 -6.25 12.97
C SER A 182 14.08 -6.44 14.06
N VAL A 183 13.70 -7.07 15.17
CA VAL A 183 14.50 -7.23 16.40
C VAL A 183 14.81 -8.70 16.62
N PHE A 184 16.07 -8.99 16.96
CA PHE A 184 16.58 -10.36 17.04
C PHE A 184 17.00 -10.71 18.46
N ASN A 185 18.28 -10.49 18.78
CA ASN A 185 18.85 -10.78 20.08
C ASN A 185 19.23 -9.50 20.83
N GLY A 186 19.15 -9.55 22.15
CA GLY A 186 19.49 -8.47 23.07
C GLY A 186 20.80 -8.75 23.80
N SER A 187 21.69 -7.77 23.86
CA SER A 187 22.93 -7.83 24.63
C SER A 187 23.31 -6.43 25.10
N HIS A 188 23.78 -6.28 26.35
CA HIS A 188 24.24 -5.00 26.90
C HIS A 188 23.21 -3.85 26.79
N GLY A 189 21.92 -4.15 26.98
CA GLY A 189 20.84 -3.15 26.89
C GLY A 189 20.54 -2.66 25.46
N ARG A 190 21.15 -3.27 24.43
CA ARG A 190 20.86 -3.01 23.02
C ARG A 190 20.32 -4.26 22.35
N TYR A 191 19.37 -4.08 21.45
CA TYR A 191 18.97 -5.13 20.53
C TYR A 191 19.69 -4.98 19.21
N GLN A 192 20.09 -6.12 18.66
CA GLN A 192 20.44 -6.19 17.27
C GLN A 192 19.16 -6.07 16.43
N VAL A 193 19.20 -5.21 15.42
CA VAL A 193 18.04 -4.89 14.59
C VAL A 193 18.38 -4.78 13.12
N LYS A 194 17.35 -4.94 12.28
CA LYS A 194 17.34 -4.60 10.85
C LYS A 194 16.29 -3.52 10.62
N ALA A 195 16.73 -2.38 10.10
CA ALA A 195 15.92 -1.21 9.79
C ALA A 195 16.03 -0.94 8.28
N GLY A 196 15.09 -1.48 7.50
CA GLY A 196 15.19 -1.51 6.03
C GLY A 196 16.42 -2.32 5.58
N ASN A 197 17.30 -1.69 4.80
CA ASN A 197 18.53 -2.31 4.29
C ASN A 197 19.74 -2.15 5.23
N SER A 198 19.56 -1.52 6.40
CA SER A 198 20.64 -1.31 7.37
C SER A 198 20.47 -2.23 8.59
N SER A 199 21.59 -2.72 9.11
CA SER A 199 21.63 -3.54 10.32
C SER A 199 22.58 -2.94 11.34
N GLY A 200 22.33 -3.18 12.61
CA GLY A 200 23.17 -2.71 13.71
C GLY A 200 22.49 -2.93 15.05
N TYR A 201 22.85 -2.12 16.03
CA TYR A 201 22.33 -2.21 17.39
C TYR A 201 21.57 -0.94 17.76
N ILE A 202 20.38 -1.07 18.34
CA ILE A 202 19.59 0.05 18.90
C ILE A 202 19.34 -0.24 20.38
N TYR A 203 19.40 0.79 21.22
CA TYR A 203 19.07 0.62 22.63
C TYR A 203 17.63 0.13 22.83
N ALA A 204 17.45 -0.81 23.76
CA ALA A 204 16.16 -1.42 24.03
C ALA A 204 15.09 -0.40 24.44
N ASN A 205 15.48 0.62 25.20
CA ASN A 205 14.60 1.69 25.66
C ASN A 205 14.11 2.61 24.53
N ASN A 206 14.71 2.55 23.34
CA ASN A 206 14.29 3.32 22.15
C ASN A 206 13.26 2.57 21.29
N LEU A 207 12.95 1.33 21.64
CA LEU A 207 12.06 0.46 20.89
C LEU A 207 10.77 0.19 21.67
N THR A 208 9.65 0.17 20.97
CA THR A 208 8.34 -0.22 21.51
C THR A 208 7.70 -1.31 20.65
N GLY A 209 6.89 -2.18 21.26
CA GLY A 209 6.10 -3.18 20.54
C GLY A 209 4.88 -2.59 19.82
N LEU A 210 4.32 -1.51 20.36
CA LEU A 210 3.17 -0.79 19.82
C LEU A 210 3.51 0.70 19.72
N LEU A 211 3.24 1.30 18.57
CA LEU A 211 3.49 2.72 18.33
C LEU A 211 2.17 3.48 18.37
N ALA A 212 1.90 4.17 19.47
CA ALA A 212 0.70 4.98 19.62
C ALA A 212 1.00 6.44 19.25
N LYS A 213 0.51 6.89 18.09
CA LYS A 213 0.59 8.31 17.68
C LYS A 213 -0.62 9.06 18.23
N LYS A 214 -0.41 10.19 18.92
CA LYS A 214 -1.47 11.01 19.51
C LYS A 214 -1.29 12.51 19.22
N THR A 215 -2.39 13.23 19.22
CA THR A 215 -2.42 14.70 19.19
C THR A 215 -2.49 15.24 20.61
N VAL A 216 -1.63 16.21 20.94
CA VAL A 216 -1.69 16.94 22.21
C VAL A 216 -2.63 18.14 22.04
N TYR A 217 -3.74 18.19 22.78
CA TYR A 217 -4.76 19.26 22.64
C TYR A 217 -4.56 20.44 23.58
N ALA A 218 -3.70 20.30 24.59
CA ALA A 218 -3.38 21.34 25.56
C ALA A 218 -1.88 21.62 25.57
N SER A 219 -1.49 22.89 25.78
CA SER A 219 -0.09 23.25 25.97
C SER A 219 0.47 22.46 27.15
N SER A 220 1.59 21.77 26.96
CA SER A 220 2.12 20.85 27.98
C SER A 220 3.58 21.10 28.25
N LYS A 221 3.97 21.13 29.53
CA LYS A 221 5.38 21.04 29.91
C LYS A 221 5.86 19.60 29.68
N LEU A 222 7.05 19.46 29.12
CA LEU A 222 7.70 18.18 28.88
C LEU A 222 8.61 17.85 30.05
N TYR A 223 8.12 17.05 30.99
CA TYR A 223 8.80 16.74 32.24
C TYR A 223 9.89 15.68 32.07
N THR A 224 10.97 15.77 32.83
CA THR A 224 12.08 14.79 32.78
C THR A 224 11.70 13.43 33.38
N SER A 225 10.67 13.40 34.23
CA SER A 225 10.18 12.21 34.93
C SER A 225 8.67 12.32 35.18
N ALA A 226 8.04 11.19 35.51
CA ALA A 226 6.63 11.12 35.91
C ALA A 226 6.34 11.74 37.31
N SER A 227 7.33 12.38 37.94
CA SER A 227 7.16 13.12 39.21
C SER A 227 6.91 14.62 39.01
N HIS A 228 7.01 15.13 37.77
CA HIS A 228 6.73 16.52 37.37
C HIS A 228 7.54 17.61 38.07
N THR A 229 8.70 17.27 38.62
CA THR A 229 9.53 18.22 39.35
C THR A 229 10.33 19.15 38.45
N LYS A 230 10.76 18.67 37.27
CA LYS A 230 11.58 19.43 36.31
C LYS A 230 11.09 19.19 34.88
N TYR A 231 11.11 20.23 34.05
CA TYR A 231 10.75 20.16 32.63
C TYR A 231 11.85 20.77 31.74
N THR A 232 11.92 20.30 30.50
CA THR A 232 12.96 20.69 29.52
C THR A 232 12.43 21.53 28.38
N ALA A 233 11.13 21.42 28.08
CA ALA A 233 10.49 22.12 26.97
C ALA A 233 8.99 22.32 27.24
N VAL A 234 8.34 23.11 26.40
CA VAL A 234 6.88 23.22 26.32
C VAL A 234 6.45 22.81 24.92
N ILE A 235 5.52 21.87 24.85
CA ILE A 235 4.90 21.44 23.60
C ILE A 235 3.59 22.20 23.41
N ARG A 236 3.38 22.71 22.19
CA ARG A 236 2.20 23.50 21.84
C ARG A 236 1.00 22.58 21.56
N PRO A 237 -0.23 23.06 21.72
CA PRO A 237 -1.41 22.36 21.22
C PRO A 237 -1.27 21.98 19.74
N ASN A 238 -1.92 20.88 19.37
CA ASN A 238 -1.96 20.25 18.05
C ASN A 238 -0.63 19.63 17.57
N GLN A 239 0.39 19.54 18.41
CA GLN A 239 1.58 18.77 18.08
C GLN A 239 1.31 17.25 18.12
N GLN A 240 1.88 16.53 17.15
CA GLN A 240 1.84 15.08 17.07
C GLN A 240 2.97 14.49 17.92
N VAL A 241 2.65 13.46 18.70
CA VAL A 241 3.62 12.75 19.54
C VAL A 241 3.49 11.24 19.39
N TYR A 242 4.60 10.51 19.55
CA TYR A 242 4.57 9.07 19.80
C TYR A 242 4.58 8.83 21.30
N VAL A 243 3.63 8.03 21.78
CA VAL A 243 3.55 7.59 23.17
C VAL A 243 4.30 6.26 23.30
N LYS A 244 5.31 6.23 24.18
CA LYS A 244 6.08 5.04 24.49
C LYS A 244 5.39 4.18 25.54
N GLU A 245 4.99 4.82 26.64
CA GLU A 245 4.37 4.20 27.81
C GLU A 245 3.50 5.22 28.54
N SER A 246 2.51 4.72 29.27
CA SER A 246 1.58 5.53 30.06
C SER A 246 1.42 4.94 31.45
N THR A 247 1.41 5.81 32.45
CA THR A 247 0.82 5.54 33.77
C THR A 247 -0.60 6.09 33.79
N GLN A 248 -1.29 5.98 34.94
CA GLN A 248 -2.65 6.50 35.09
C GLN A 248 -2.77 8.00 34.75
N ASN A 249 -1.75 8.80 35.08
CA ASN A 249 -1.81 10.26 34.96
C ASN A 249 -0.83 10.85 33.94
N MET A 250 0.18 10.08 33.52
CA MET A 250 1.27 10.59 32.70
C MET A 250 1.63 9.68 31.56
N SER A 251 2.01 10.28 30.45
CA SER A 251 2.49 9.57 29.26
C SER A 251 3.89 10.04 28.89
N HIS A 252 4.78 9.09 28.70
CA HIS A 252 6.11 9.35 28.16
C HIS A 252 6.02 9.42 26.64
N ILE A 253 6.40 10.57 26.09
CA ILE A 253 6.24 10.88 24.68
C ILE A 253 7.52 11.33 24.02
N CYS A 254 7.54 11.24 22.69
CA CYS A 254 8.45 11.99 21.83
C CYS A 254 7.64 12.80 20.81
N VAL A 255 8.02 14.06 20.60
CA VAL A 255 7.38 14.92 19.60
C VAL A 255 7.85 14.49 18.21
N VAL A 256 6.89 14.14 17.36
CA VAL A 256 7.13 13.55 16.04
C VAL A 256 8.04 14.45 15.20
N GLY A 257 9.06 13.85 14.59
CA GLY A 257 10.06 14.54 13.77
C GLY A 257 11.12 15.31 14.56
N THR A 258 11.15 15.17 15.89
CA THR A 258 12.13 15.86 16.75
C THR A 258 12.82 14.88 17.69
N THR A 259 13.81 15.37 18.45
CA THR A 259 14.43 14.64 19.58
C THR A 259 13.82 15.00 20.93
N GLN A 260 12.80 15.88 20.97
CA GLN A 260 12.15 16.28 22.21
C GLN A 260 11.34 15.10 22.75
N SER A 261 11.69 14.66 23.95
CA SER A 261 11.00 13.59 24.67
C SER A 261 10.92 13.88 26.17
N GLY A 262 9.93 13.28 26.81
CA GLY A 262 9.65 13.45 28.23
C GLY A 262 8.20 13.13 28.55
N TRP A 263 7.79 13.43 29.77
CA TRP A 263 6.48 13.08 30.30
C TRP A 263 5.50 14.25 30.18
N ILE A 264 4.26 13.96 29.77
CA ILE A 264 3.13 14.92 29.77
C ILE A 264 1.89 14.30 30.42
N TYR A 265 0.98 15.12 30.93
CA TYR A 265 -0.28 14.64 31.50
C TYR A 265 -1.10 13.88 30.45
N THR A 266 -1.58 12.70 30.80
CA THR A 266 -2.39 11.87 29.88
C THR A 266 -3.71 12.57 29.51
N SER A 267 -4.24 13.42 30.39
CA SER A 267 -5.42 14.25 30.11
C SER A 267 -5.23 15.21 28.93
N HIS A 268 -4.00 15.58 28.59
CA HIS A 268 -3.71 16.52 27.51
C HIS A 268 -3.93 15.91 26.11
N PHE A 269 -4.22 14.61 26.00
CA PHE A 269 -4.72 13.99 24.78
C PHE A 269 -6.25 14.08 24.62
N THR A 270 -6.94 14.69 25.58
CA THR A 270 -8.39 14.85 25.54
C THR A 270 -8.73 16.17 24.89
N LYS A 271 -9.58 16.12 23.86
CA LYS A 271 -10.09 17.32 23.20
C LYS A 271 -11.00 18.09 24.17
N PRO A 272 -10.80 19.41 24.39
CA PRO A 272 -11.68 20.20 25.24
C PRO A 272 -13.12 20.17 24.72
N ALA A 273 -14.09 20.03 25.63
CA ALA A 273 -15.50 20.11 25.30
C ALA A 273 -15.90 21.58 24.98
N PRO A 274 -16.88 21.81 24.09
CA PRO A 274 -17.42 23.14 23.85
C PRO A 274 -18.05 23.72 25.13
N ALA A 275 -17.73 24.96 25.47
CA ALA A 275 -18.31 25.64 26.63
C ALA A 275 -19.80 25.97 26.39
N ALA A 276 -20.67 25.66 27.36
CA ALA A 276 -22.10 25.99 27.32
C ALA A 276 -22.32 27.51 27.53
N GLY A 277 -23.07 28.15 26.65
CA GLY A 277 -23.17 29.62 26.56
C GLY A 277 -24.42 30.25 27.19
N GLY A 278 -24.23 31.42 27.83
CA GLY A 278 -25.27 32.39 28.24
C GLY A 278 -25.14 33.73 27.48
N LYS A 279 -26.22 34.51 27.34
CA LYS A 279 -26.47 35.50 26.26
C LYS A 279 -26.91 36.91 26.76
N THR A 280 -26.40 38.02 26.19
CA THR A 280 -26.92 39.44 26.26
C THR A 280 -26.50 40.31 25.02
N THR A 281 -27.20 41.43 24.68
CA THR A 281 -27.26 42.18 23.36
C THR A 281 -27.04 43.73 23.43
N GLY A 282 -26.44 44.41 22.41
CA GLY A 282 -26.50 45.90 22.13
C GLY A 282 -25.59 46.46 20.96
N THR A 283 -26.04 47.51 20.20
CA THR A 283 -25.43 48.09 18.94
C THR A 283 -25.26 49.63 18.93
N ALA A 284 -24.20 50.21 18.31
CA ALA A 284 -24.00 51.66 18.02
C ALA A 284 -23.23 51.93 16.68
N THR A 285 -23.32 53.15 16.11
CA THR A 285 -22.73 53.60 14.81
C THR A 285 -21.65 54.70 14.95
N GLY A 286 -20.50 54.51 14.30
CA GLY A 286 -19.34 55.43 14.22
C GLY A 286 -18.07 54.77 14.76
N SER A 287 -17.00 54.70 13.95
CA SER A 287 -15.72 53.96 14.16
C SER A 287 -15.72 53.08 15.41
N THR A 288 -16.52 52.03 15.37
CA THR A 288 -16.87 51.25 16.56
C THR A 288 -15.79 50.24 16.85
N SER A 289 -15.19 50.33 18.04
CA SER A 289 -14.29 49.33 18.60
C SER A 289 -15.05 48.53 19.65
N GLY A 290 -15.42 47.29 19.30
CA GLY A 290 -15.85 46.23 20.23
C GLY A 290 -17.30 46.31 20.75
N SER A 291 -18.12 45.33 20.35
CA SER A 291 -19.31 44.91 21.11
C SER A 291 -19.19 43.43 21.46
N THR A 292 -19.26 43.13 22.76
CA THR A 292 -19.33 41.79 23.34
C THR A 292 -20.78 41.51 23.71
N GLY A 293 -21.54 40.97 22.76
CA GLY A 293 -22.95 40.65 22.98
C GLY A 293 -23.63 40.10 21.73
N SER A 294 -24.50 39.11 21.92
CA SER A 294 -25.22 38.43 20.84
C SER A 294 -26.01 39.42 19.96
N ALA A 295 -26.00 39.16 18.64
CA ALA A 295 -26.88 39.72 17.61
C ALA A 295 -27.00 41.27 17.50
N ALA A 296 -25.87 41.99 17.49
CA ALA A 296 -25.82 43.39 17.03
C ALA A 296 -25.27 43.47 15.60
N ALA A 297 -26.02 44.10 14.68
CA ALA A 297 -25.59 44.35 13.30
C ALA A 297 -24.90 45.72 13.20
N THR A 298 -23.63 45.75 12.80
CA THR A 298 -22.80 46.98 12.84
C THR A 298 -22.48 47.43 11.40
N SER A 299 -22.75 48.69 11.05
CA SER A 299 -22.50 49.25 9.72
C SER A 299 -21.72 50.56 9.78
N GLY A 300 -20.67 50.70 8.96
CA GLY A 300 -19.83 51.89 8.89
C GLY A 300 -18.67 51.75 7.89
N THR A 301 -17.93 52.84 7.64
CA THR A 301 -16.81 52.85 6.67
C THR A 301 -15.69 51.86 7.04
N THR A 302 -15.40 51.74 8.35
CA THR A 302 -14.46 50.78 8.92
C THR A 302 -15.09 50.12 10.15
N THR A 303 -15.15 48.79 10.17
CA THR A 303 -15.70 48.02 11.30
C THR A 303 -14.65 47.04 11.84
N THR A 304 -14.38 47.07 13.15
CA THR A 304 -13.32 46.26 13.78
C THR A 304 -13.82 45.51 15.02
N GLY A 305 -13.55 44.21 15.11
CA GLY A 305 -13.60 43.47 16.37
C GLY A 305 -15.00 43.07 16.87
N ASN A 306 -15.93 42.70 15.99
CA ASN A 306 -17.28 42.26 16.43
C ASN A 306 -17.22 40.83 16.96
N THR A 307 -17.68 40.62 18.20
CA THR A 307 -17.63 39.29 18.84
C THR A 307 -19.06 38.76 19.02
N GLY A 308 -19.52 37.88 18.12
CA GLY A 308 -20.90 37.37 18.14
C GLY A 308 -21.47 36.87 16.80
N SER A 309 -22.75 36.51 16.80
CA SER A 309 -23.49 36.02 15.62
C SER A 309 -24.07 37.13 14.71
N GLY A 310 -23.73 38.39 14.95
CA GLY A 310 -24.27 39.54 14.23
C GLY A 310 -23.51 39.86 12.93
N SER A 311 -24.22 40.41 11.93
CA SER A 311 -23.63 40.75 10.63
C SER A 311 -22.94 42.11 10.66
N ALA A 312 -21.76 42.24 10.02
CA ALA A 312 -21.04 43.50 9.89
C ALA A 312 -20.85 43.88 8.42
N SER A 313 -21.08 45.15 8.06
CA SER A 313 -20.96 45.63 6.68
C SER A 313 -20.23 46.97 6.59
N GLY A 314 -19.30 47.11 5.65
CA GLY A 314 -18.52 48.33 5.47
C GLY A 314 -17.51 48.24 4.33
N THR A 315 -16.83 49.34 4.01
CA THR A 315 -15.77 49.33 2.98
C THR A 315 -14.60 48.44 3.41
N THR A 316 -14.23 48.50 4.68
CA THR A 316 -13.20 47.66 5.32
C THR A 316 -13.74 47.03 6.61
N THR A 317 -13.68 45.70 6.73
CA THR A 317 -14.10 44.98 7.94
C THR A 317 -12.98 44.07 8.45
N THR A 318 -12.63 44.18 9.74
CA THR A 318 -11.47 43.47 10.32
C THR A 318 -11.76 42.80 11.67
N GLY A 319 -11.30 41.57 11.89
CA GLY A 319 -11.20 40.99 13.25
C GLY A 319 -12.50 40.48 13.89
N ASN A 320 -13.50 40.05 13.13
CA ASN A 320 -14.75 39.53 13.70
C ASN A 320 -14.57 38.13 14.27
N THR A 321 -14.97 37.89 15.52
CA THR A 321 -14.93 36.57 16.16
C THR A 321 -16.34 36.04 16.43
N GLY A 322 -16.86 35.12 15.61
CA GLY A 322 -18.21 34.58 15.79
C GLY A 322 -18.86 33.96 14.55
N SER A 323 -20.16 33.66 14.63
CA SER A 323 -20.93 32.99 13.56
C SER A 323 -21.62 33.94 12.56
N GLY A 324 -21.46 35.26 12.71
CA GLY A 324 -22.12 36.27 11.87
C GLY A 324 -21.44 36.52 10.53
N SER A 325 -22.20 37.01 9.53
CA SER A 325 -21.69 37.26 8.18
C SER A 325 -21.09 38.67 8.03
N THR A 326 -19.96 38.79 7.34
CA THR A 326 -19.30 40.07 7.08
C THR A 326 -19.19 40.36 5.59
N SER A 327 -19.56 41.56 5.15
CA SER A 327 -19.48 41.95 3.73
C SER A 327 -18.81 43.31 3.53
N GLY A 328 -17.92 43.42 2.54
CA GLY A 328 -17.23 44.66 2.22
C GLY A 328 -16.28 44.56 1.04
N THR A 329 -15.67 45.67 0.62
CA THR A 329 -14.65 45.61 -0.46
C THR A 329 -13.42 44.83 0.00
N THR A 330 -13.02 45.02 1.27
CA THR A 330 -11.91 44.32 1.92
C THR A 330 -12.36 43.74 3.27
N THR A 331 -12.23 42.42 3.45
CA THR A 331 -12.52 41.70 4.71
C THR A 331 -11.28 40.97 5.21
N THR A 332 -10.86 41.22 6.46
CA THR A 332 -9.60 40.65 6.98
C THR A 332 -9.71 40.09 8.41
N GLY A 333 -9.17 38.90 8.67
CA GLY A 333 -8.92 38.43 10.05
C GLY A 333 -10.16 37.98 10.84
N ASN A 334 -11.21 37.49 10.18
CA ASN A 334 -12.35 36.90 10.89
C ASN A 334 -11.95 35.58 11.56
N THR A 335 -12.56 35.23 12.69
CA THR A 335 -12.26 34.04 13.49
C THR A 335 -13.57 33.38 13.95
N GLY A 336 -14.13 32.44 13.19
CA GLY A 336 -15.41 31.82 13.57
C GLY A 336 -16.11 31.04 12.45
N SER A 337 -17.40 30.72 12.63
CA SER A 337 -18.21 29.97 11.66
C SER A 337 -18.94 30.87 10.64
N GLY A 338 -18.80 32.19 10.75
CA GLY A 338 -19.46 33.17 9.89
C GLY A 338 -18.84 33.35 8.50
N SER A 339 -19.65 33.74 7.52
CA SER A 339 -19.19 33.90 6.12
C SER A 339 -18.61 35.29 5.87
N ALA A 340 -17.50 35.39 5.16
CA ALA A 340 -16.87 36.65 4.73
C ALA A 340 -16.97 36.80 3.20
N SER A 341 -17.54 37.90 2.71
CA SER A 341 -17.69 38.18 1.29
C SER A 341 -17.14 39.55 0.89
N GLY A 342 -16.36 39.60 -0.19
CA GLY A 342 -15.79 40.85 -0.69
C GLY A 342 -14.93 40.71 -1.93
N THR A 343 -14.45 41.81 -2.50
CA THR A 343 -13.49 41.76 -3.62
C THR A 343 -12.17 41.10 -3.17
N ALA A 344 -11.74 41.41 -1.94
CA ALA A 344 -10.63 40.76 -1.26
C ALA A 344 -11.04 40.26 0.14
N ALA A 345 -10.92 38.94 0.36
CA ALA A 345 -11.19 38.29 1.64
C ALA A 345 -9.92 37.57 2.15
N THR A 346 -9.40 37.98 3.31
CA THR A 346 -8.07 37.58 3.77
C THR A 346 -8.03 37.11 5.23
N GLY A 347 -7.33 36.02 5.53
CA GLY A 347 -7.00 35.63 6.91
C GLY A 347 -8.15 35.11 7.78
N ASN A 348 -9.16 34.43 7.21
CA ASN A 348 -10.28 33.89 8.01
C ASN A 348 -9.84 32.62 8.77
N THR A 349 -10.09 32.56 10.07
CA THR A 349 -9.64 31.53 11.01
C THR A 349 -10.84 30.80 11.65
N GLY A 350 -11.41 29.79 11.00
CA GLY A 350 -12.58 29.07 11.54
C GLY A 350 -13.31 28.19 10.52
N SER A 351 -14.55 27.80 10.82
CA SER A 351 -15.37 26.98 9.92
C SER A 351 -16.17 27.78 8.88
N GLY A 352 -16.08 29.11 8.90
CA GLY A 352 -16.81 30.00 8.00
C GLY A 352 -16.23 30.11 6.60
N SER A 353 -17.08 30.37 5.59
CA SER A 353 -16.68 30.43 4.19
C SER A 353 -16.20 31.83 3.78
N ALA A 354 -15.14 31.91 2.98
CA ALA A 354 -14.64 33.15 2.38
C ALA A 354 -14.91 33.16 0.87
N SER A 355 -15.56 34.20 0.35
CA SER A 355 -15.92 34.31 -1.08
C SER A 355 -15.55 35.67 -1.66
N GLY A 356 -14.82 35.67 -2.77
CA GLY A 356 -14.37 36.91 -3.41
C GLY A 356 -13.55 36.70 -4.68
N THR A 357 -13.17 37.78 -5.36
CA THR A 357 -12.26 37.68 -6.52
C THR A 357 -10.90 37.12 -6.09
N THR A 358 -10.44 37.52 -4.89
CA THR A 358 -9.21 37.05 -4.25
C THR A 358 -9.51 36.59 -2.82
N ALA A 359 -9.26 35.31 -2.52
CA ALA A 359 -9.43 34.71 -1.19
C ALA A 359 -8.09 34.12 -0.69
N THR A 360 -7.53 34.66 0.40
CA THR A 360 -6.13 34.33 0.77
C THR A 360 -5.95 34.10 2.27
N GLY A 361 -5.18 33.09 2.67
CA GLY A 361 -4.73 32.93 4.06
C GLY A 361 -5.75 32.32 5.05
N ASN A 362 -6.70 31.51 4.57
CA ASN A 362 -7.72 30.90 5.43
C ASN A 362 -7.14 29.77 6.31
N THR A 363 -7.36 29.82 7.62
CA THR A 363 -6.83 28.88 8.63
C THR A 363 -7.97 28.29 9.46
N GLY A 364 -8.67 27.30 8.92
CA GLY A 364 -9.74 26.57 9.63
C GLY A 364 -10.46 25.57 8.72
N SER A 365 -11.63 25.08 9.13
CA SER A 365 -12.39 24.09 8.35
C SER A 365 -13.33 24.68 7.29
N GLY A 366 -13.36 26.01 7.14
CA GLY A 366 -14.24 26.71 6.20
C GLY A 366 -13.67 26.82 4.78
N SER A 367 -14.57 26.88 3.78
CA SER A 367 -14.20 26.87 2.36
C SER A 367 -13.83 28.25 1.83
N ALA A 368 -12.86 28.31 0.92
CA ALA A 368 -12.50 29.53 0.20
C ALA A 368 -12.82 29.39 -1.29
N SER A 369 -13.58 30.33 -1.86
CA SER A 369 -14.03 30.29 -3.25
C SER A 369 -13.75 31.62 -3.95
N GLY A 370 -13.06 31.59 -5.09
CA GLY A 370 -12.71 32.78 -5.85
C GLY A 370 -11.88 32.50 -7.08
N THR A 371 -11.62 33.51 -7.92
CA THR A 371 -10.75 33.37 -9.10
C THR A 371 -9.32 32.96 -8.69
N THR A 372 -8.84 33.52 -7.56
CA THR A 372 -7.52 33.21 -6.97
C THR A 372 -7.67 32.80 -5.51
N ALA A 373 -7.22 31.59 -5.16
CA ALA A 373 -7.24 31.05 -3.79
C ALA A 373 -5.84 30.57 -3.35
N THR A 374 -5.21 31.28 -2.40
CA THR A 374 -3.78 31.08 -2.08
C THR A 374 -3.53 31.06 -0.56
N GLY A 375 -2.64 30.18 -0.06
CA GLY A 375 -2.13 30.24 1.31
C GLY A 375 -3.04 29.69 2.43
N ASN A 376 -4.00 28.80 2.12
CA ASN A 376 -4.89 28.22 3.14
C ASN A 376 -4.18 27.14 3.99
N THR A 377 -4.40 27.16 5.30
CA THR A 377 -3.67 26.34 6.28
C THR A 377 -4.58 25.63 7.31
N GLY A 378 -5.84 25.33 6.93
CA GLY A 378 -6.78 24.52 7.70
C GLY A 378 -7.42 23.36 6.90
N SER A 379 -8.47 22.72 7.43
CA SER A 379 -9.12 21.53 6.86
C SER A 379 -10.27 21.82 5.87
N GLY A 380 -10.49 23.08 5.49
CA GLY A 380 -11.53 23.48 4.54
C GLY A 380 -11.07 23.41 3.08
N SER A 381 -12.03 23.32 2.14
CA SER A 381 -11.74 23.21 0.71
C SER A 381 -11.43 24.57 0.07
N ALA A 382 -10.43 24.64 -0.80
CA ALA A 382 -10.15 25.79 -1.65
C ALA A 382 -10.55 25.47 -3.10
N SER A 383 -11.34 26.34 -3.73
CA SER A 383 -11.80 26.16 -5.12
C SER A 383 -11.61 27.46 -5.92
N GLY A 384 -10.86 27.38 -7.01
CA GLY A 384 -10.56 28.52 -7.88
C GLY A 384 -9.71 28.13 -9.09
N THR A 385 -9.62 29.01 -10.08
CA THR A 385 -8.87 28.76 -11.32
C THR A 385 -7.36 28.62 -11.06
N THR A 386 -6.85 29.26 -10.00
CA THR A 386 -5.44 29.18 -9.59
C THR A 386 -5.35 28.89 -8.08
N THR A 387 -4.70 27.77 -7.71
CA THR A 387 -4.44 27.36 -6.32
C THR A 387 -2.96 27.12 -6.05
N THR A 388 -2.34 27.88 -5.15
CA THR A 388 -0.90 27.76 -4.82
C THR A 388 -0.64 27.95 -3.32
N GLY A 389 0.29 27.17 -2.73
CA GLY A 389 0.85 27.48 -1.39
C GLY A 389 0.01 27.10 -0.15
N SER A 390 -0.94 26.17 -0.23
CA SER A 390 -1.68 25.67 0.92
C SER A 390 -0.87 24.63 1.72
N THR A 391 -0.67 24.83 3.04
CA THR A 391 0.27 24.03 3.87
C THR A 391 -0.38 23.42 5.12
N GLY A 392 -1.71 23.29 5.17
CA GLY A 392 -2.40 22.45 6.15
C GLY A 392 -2.11 20.95 5.92
N SER A 393 -2.37 20.11 6.91
CA SER A 393 -2.33 18.65 6.75
C SER A 393 -3.44 18.18 5.81
N ALA A 394 -3.19 18.32 4.52
CA ALA A 394 -3.51 17.28 3.57
C ALA A 394 -2.22 16.46 3.36
N THR A 395 -1.77 15.74 4.39
CA THR A 395 -1.29 14.40 4.04
C THR A 395 -2.55 13.68 3.62
N ALA A 396 -2.65 13.38 2.33
CA ALA A 396 -3.27 12.14 1.94
C ALA A 396 -2.55 11.04 2.75
N SER A 397 -3.10 10.72 3.93
CA SER A 397 -3.24 9.31 4.25
C SER A 397 -3.85 8.75 2.98
N ALA A 398 -3.28 7.71 2.37
CA ALA A 398 -4.15 6.84 1.60
C ALA A 398 -5.16 6.36 2.63
N THR A 399 -6.26 7.10 2.78
CA THR A 399 -7.47 6.63 3.43
C THR A 399 -7.82 5.44 2.61
N THR A 400 -7.50 4.26 3.14
CA THR A 400 -7.84 3.03 2.45
C THR A 400 -9.35 2.93 2.52
N THR A 401 -9.99 3.02 1.36
CA THR A 401 -11.44 2.99 1.26
C THR A 401 -11.84 1.54 1.00
N LYS A 402 -12.82 1.02 1.76
CA LYS A 402 -13.35 -0.33 1.55
C LYS A 402 -14.40 -0.29 0.44
N GLY A 403 -14.33 -1.25 -0.48
CA GLY A 403 -15.29 -1.40 -1.55
C GLY A 403 -15.47 -2.86 -1.96
N LEU A 404 -16.10 -3.04 -3.10
CA LEU A 404 -16.36 -4.32 -3.73
C LEU A 404 -16.58 -4.12 -5.23
N ASP A 405 -16.55 -5.20 -5.98
CA ASP A 405 -17.03 -5.24 -7.35
C ASP A 405 -18.14 -6.30 -7.52
N VAL A 406 -19.12 -5.99 -8.38
CA VAL A 406 -20.31 -6.84 -8.58
C VAL A 406 -20.80 -6.80 -10.02
N SER A 407 -21.53 -7.85 -10.39
CA SER A 407 -22.13 -8.04 -11.71
C SER A 407 -23.55 -8.62 -11.58
N HIS A 408 -24.14 -9.03 -12.70
CA HIS A 408 -25.41 -9.77 -12.68
C HIS A 408 -25.41 -11.09 -11.89
N TYR A 409 -24.24 -11.66 -11.56
CA TYR A 409 -24.16 -12.89 -10.76
C TYR A 409 -24.59 -12.70 -9.31
N GLN A 410 -24.44 -11.50 -8.75
CA GLN A 410 -24.95 -11.19 -7.42
C GLN A 410 -26.44 -10.81 -7.50
N THR A 411 -27.22 -11.22 -6.50
CA THR A 411 -28.63 -10.80 -6.35
C THR A 411 -28.73 -9.75 -5.25
N LEU A 412 -28.66 -8.47 -5.62
CA LEU A 412 -28.64 -7.35 -4.69
C LEU A 412 -29.88 -6.46 -4.83
N THR A 413 -30.32 -5.93 -3.69
CA THR A 413 -31.43 -4.98 -3.60
C THR A 413 -30.93 -3.61 -3.15
N GLN A 414 -31.78 -2.60 -3.17
CA GLN A 414 -31.45 -1.28 -2.61
C GLN A 414 -30.97 -1.38 -1.15
N ASP A 415 -31.59 -2.23 -0.33
CA ASP A 415 -31.23 -2.42 1.07
C ASP A 415 -29.86 -3.07 1.23
N SER A 416 -29.46 -3.93 0.29
CA SER A 416 -28.09 -4.47 0.24
C SER A 416 -27.06 -3.36 0.14
N PHE A 417 -27.25 -2.37 -0.75
CA PHE A 417 -26.34 -1.23 -0.91
C PHE A 417 -26.38 -0.27 0.30
N ASN A 418 -27.56 -0.04 0.88
CA ASN A 418 -27.69 0.75 2.11
C ASN A 418 -26.94 0.11 3.29
N LEU A 419 -27.08 -1.21 3.45
CA LEU A 419 -26.40 -1.98 4.49
C LEU A 419 -24.88 -1.92 4.30
N MET A 420 -24.38 -2.13 3.08
CA MET A 420 -22.96 -1.98 2.77
C MET A 420 -22.43 -0.59 3.14
N LYS A 421 -23.16 0.48 2.77
CA LYS A 421 -22.76 1.84 3.17
C LYS A 421 -22.66 1.99 4.68
N SER A 422 -23.66 1.50 5.42
CA SER A 422 -23.67 1.56 6.90
C SER A 422 -22.52 0.79 7.55
N GLN A 423 -22.02 -0.26 6.89
CA GLN A 423 -20.90 -1.08 7.34
C GLN A 423 -19.52 -0.55 6.90
N GLY A 424 -19.47 0.65 6.30
CA GLY A 424 -18.23 1.32 5.95
C GLY A 424 -17.68 1.00 4.56
N TYR A 425 -18.45 0.35 3.70
CA TYR A 425 -18.15 0.32 2.26
C TYR A 425 -18.47 1.70 1.66
N ASN A 426 -17.62 2.17 0.75
CA ASN A 426 -17.71 3.55 0.25
C ASN A 426 -17.68 3.65 -1.27
N PHE A 427 -17.20 2.61 -1.97
CA PHE A 427 -17.32 2.51 -3.42
C PHE A 427 -17.79 1.12 -3.87
N VAL A 428 -18.27 1.05 -5.10
CA VAL A 428 -18.52 -0.20 -5.83
C VAL A 428 -18.05 -0.08 -7.29
N ILE A 429 -17.46 -1.13 -7.84
CA ILE A 429 -17.13 -1.24 -9.27
C ILE A 429 -18.13 -2.21 -9.93
N LEU A 430 -18.89 -1.73 -10.92
CA LEU A 430 -19.98 -2.51 -11.52
C LEU A 430 -19.59 -3.05 -12.89
N LYS A 431 -19.86 -4.32 -13.17
CA LYS A 431 -19.81 -4.80 -14.56
C LYS A 431 -20.80 -4.02 -15.40
N ALA A 432 -20.33 -3.43 -16.49
CA ALA A 432 -21.19 -2.70 -17.41
C ALA A 432 -21.32 -3.41 -18.74
N THR A 433 -20.20 -3.88 -19.30
CA THR A 433 -20.17 -4.50 -20.63
C THR A 433 -19.20 -5.68 -20.69
N GLU A 434 -19.41 -6.54 -21.67
CA GLU A 434 -18.47 -7.60 -22.07
C GLU A 434 -18.40 -7.69 -23.59
N GLY A 435 -17.19 -7.76 -24.13
CA GLY A 435 -16.98 -7.76 -25.57
C GLY A 435 -17.66 -6.59 -26.30
N SER A 436 -17.82 -6.74 -27.61
CA SER A 436 -18.33 -5.66 -28.46
C SER A 436 -19.85 -5.45 -28.43
N GLY A 437 -20.61 -6.21 -27.61
CA GLY A 437 -22.08 -6.13 -27.66
C GLY A 437 -22.87 -6.58 -26.44
N TYR A 438 -22.27 -7.15 -25.39
CA TYR A 438 -23.02 -7.51 -24.18
C TYR A 438 -23.05 -6.36 -23.17
N THR A 439 -24.25 -5.95 -22.75
CA THR A 439 -24.45 -5.05 -21.60
C THR A 439 -24.94 -5.84 -20.41
N ASP A 440 -24.31 -5.67 -19.24
CA ASP A 440 -24.71 -6.36 -18.02
C ASP A 440 -26.12 -5.96 -17.59
N SER A 441 -26.99 -6.96 -17.41
CA SER A 441 -28.42 -6.75 -17.10
C SER A 441 -28.67 -6.02 -15.79
N LYS A 442 -27.71 -5.99 -14.86
CA LYS A 442 -27.83 -5.32 -13.57
C LYS A 442 -27.14 -3.97 -13.52
N PHE A 443 -26.32 -3.60 -14.50
CA PHE A 443 -25.52 -2.37 -14.48
C PHE A 443 -26.32 -1.13 -14.05
N TYR A 444 -27.38 -0.76 -14.79
CA TYR A 444 -28.17 0.43 -14.48
C TYR A 444 -28.94 0.33 -13.15
N THR A 445 -29.39 -0.87 -12.79
CA THR A 445 -30.12 -1.11 -11.54
C THR A 445 -29.20 -0.91 -10.35
N TYR A 446 -28.03 -1.55 -10.36
CA TYR A 446 -27.02 -1.44 -9.31
C TYR A 446 -26.37 -0.06 -9.28
N TYR A 447 -26.19 0.58 -10.43
CA TYR A 447 -25.73 1.97 -10.50
C TYR A 447 -26.68 2.89 -9.75
N LYS A 448 -28.00 2.77 -10.00
CA LYS A 448 -29.00 3.55 -9.28
C LYS A 448 -29.00 3.24 -7.78
N TYR A 449 -28.98 1.96 -7.40
CA TYR A 449 -29.01 1.57 -5.98
C TYR A 449 -27.78 2.06 -5.21
N ALA A 450 -26.59 1.90 -5.77
CA ALA A 450 -25.35 2.35 -5.16
C ALA A 450 -25.29 3.88 -5.03
N ARG A 451 -25.73 4.62 -6.06
CA ARG A 451 -25.82 6.09 -6.01
C ARG A 451 -26.81 6.56 -4.94
N ASN A 452 -27.99 5.93 -4.84
CA ASN A 452 -28.97 6.21 -3.79
C ASN A 452 -28.41 5.97 -2.39
N ALA A 453 -27.62 4.91 -2.21
CA ALA A 453 -26.97 4.59 -0.94
C ALA A 453 -25.79 5.53 -0.59
N GLY A 454 -25.40 6.45 -1.49
CA GLY A 454 -24.26 7.35 -1.27
C GLY A 454 -22.90 6.67 -1.44
N LEU A 455 -22.82 5.62 -2.26
CA LEU A 455 -21.56 5.02 -2.69
C LEU A 455 -21.01 5.77 -3.91
N SER A 456 -19.68 5.86 -3.98
CA SER A 456 -19.00 6.14 -5.23
C SER A 456 -19.15 4.95 -6.17
N VAL A 457 -19.37 5.20 -7.46
CA VAL A 457 -19.67 4.13 -8.42
C VAL A 457 -18.71 4.22 -9.59
N HIS A 458 -18.02 3.11 -9.83
CA HIS A 458 -17.11 2.88 -10.93
C HIS A 458 -17.66 1.74 -11.79
N ALA A 459 -17.06 1.49 -12.94
CA ALA A 459 -17.52 0.46 -13.84
C ALA A 459 -16.36 -0.27 -14.49
N TYR A 460 -16.59 -1.53 -14.88
CA TYR A 460 -15.64 -2.28 -15.68
C TYR A 460 -16.27 -2.88 -16.94
N HIS A 461 -15.43 -3.02 -17.95
CA HIS A 461 -15.66 -3.73 -19.18
C HIS A 461 -14.81 -5.00 -19.18
N MET A 462 -15.44 -6.16 -19.30
CA MET A 462 -14.72 -7.44 -19.43
C MET A 462 -14.39 -7.70 -20.89
N ILE A 463 -13.12 -8.00 -21.20
CA ILE A 463 -12.76 -8.21 -22.61
C ILE A 463 -13.46 -9.42 -23.21
N GLY A 464 -13.80 -9.34 -24.49
CA GLY A 464 -14.45 -10.43 -25.19
C GLY A 464 -13.59 -11.70 -25.32
N ASN A 465 -14.23 -12.86 -25.41
CA ASN A 465 -13.53 -14.16 -25.51
C ASN A 465 -12.59 -14.30 -26.72
N SER A 466 -12.73 -13.48 -27.76
CA SER A 466 -11.85 -13.51 -28.94
C SER A 466 -11.04 -12.23 -29.11
N THR A 467 -11.00 -11.39 -28.08
CA THR A 467 -10.41 -10.05 -28.16
C THR A 467 -8.92 -10.14 -27.94
N THR A 468 -8.19 -9.95 -29.04
CA THR A 468 -6.74 -10.13 -29.10
C THR A 468 -6.05 -9.11 -30.01
N THR A 469 -6.80 -8.20 -30.62
CA THR A 469 -6.26 -7.19 -31.54
C THR A 469 -6.67 -5.79 -31.09
N SER A 470 -5.83 -4.80 -31.36
CA SER A 470 -6.11 -3.40 -31.03
C SER A 470 -7.46 -2.91 -31.57
N ALA A 471 -7.84 -3.33 -32.78
CA ALA A 471 -9.13 -2.98 -33.38
C ALA A 471 -10.33 -3.48 -32.56
N GLN A 472 -10.24 -4.68 -31.97
CA GLN A 472 -11.30 -5.21 -31.09
C GLN A 472 -11.37 -4.43 -29.78
N HIS A 473 -10.23 -4.14 -29.15
CA HIS A 473 -10.17 -3.31 -27.94
C HIS A 473 -10.75 -1.90 -28.17
N ILE A 474 -10.49 -1.27 -29.32
CA ILE A 474 -11.09 0.01 -29.70
C ILE A 474 -12.62 -0.11 -29.86
N ALA A 475 -13.11 -1.17 -30.49
CA ALA A 475 -14.55 -1.41 -30.64
C ALA A 475 -15.23 -1.63 -29.28
N GLU A 476 -14.57 -2.34 -28.38
CA GLU A 476 -15.02 -2.61 -27.02
C GLU A 476 -15.05 -1.34 -26.16
N ALA A 477 -14.03 -0.48 -26.26
CA ALA A 477 -14.02 0.84 -25.63
C ALA A 477 -15.22 1.70 -26.08
N LYS A 478 -15.51 1.73 -27.38
CA LYS A 478 -16.68 2.45 -27.92
C LYS A 478 -17.99 1.93 -27.35
N HIS A 479 -18.16 0.62 -27.31
CA HIS A 479 -19.36 0.00 -26.74
C HIS A 479 -19.50 0.31 -25.24
N PHE A 480 -18.42 0.17 -24.48
CA PHE A 480 -18.41 0.51 -23.06
C PHE A 480 -18.76 1.97 -22.81
N TYR A 481 -18.12 2.89 -23.52
CA TYR A 481 -18.40 4.33 -23.43
C TYR A 481 -19.88 4.65 -23.74
N GLN A 482 -20.46 4.05 -24.78
CA GLN A 482 -21.87 4.23 -25.12
C GLN A 482 -22.80 3.80 -23.99
N VAL A 483 -22.53 2.66 -23.35
CA VAL A 483 -23.31 2.16 -22.20
C VAL A 483 -23.19 3.09 -20.99
N LEU A 484 -21.99 3.59 -20.70
CA LEU A 484 -21.76 4.57 -19.62
C LEU A 484 -22.51 5.90 -19.88
N ALA A 485 -22.49 6.38 -21.12
CA ALA A 485 -23.17 7.62 -21.50
C ALA A 485 -24.70 7.57 -21.28
N GLN A 486 -25.30 6.38 -21.32
CA GLN A 486 -26.73 6.18 -21.04
C GLN A 486 -27.07 6.18 -19.55
N ALA A 487 -26.10 6.16 -18.62
CA ALA A 487 -26.35 6.08 -17.18
C ALA A 487 -27.30 7.18 -16.68
N LYS A 488 -27.12 8.43 -17.14
CA LYS A 488 -28.00 9.55 -16.74
C LYS A 488 -29.44 9.31 -17.16
N ALA A 489 -29.66 8.93 -18.41
CA ALA A 489 -31.00 8.69 -18.96
C ALA A 489 -31.69 7.50 -18.29
N LYS A 490 -30.94 6.44 -17.95
CA LYS A 490 -31.48 5.20 -17.37
C LYS A 490 -31.67 5.25 -15.86
N THR A 491 -30.88 6.07 -15.15
CA THR A 491 -30.82 6.03 -13.67
C THR A 491 -31.12 7.35 -12.99
N GLY A 492 -31.07 8.47 -13.72
CA GLY A 492 -31.09 9.83 -13.18
C GLY A 492 -29.71 10.37 -12.77
N TYR A 493 -28.68 9.52 -12.73
CA TYR A 493 -27.31 9.88 -12.34
C TYR A 493 -26.35 9.72 -13.51
N ALA A 494 -25.57 10.77 -13.83
CA ALA A 494 -24.49 10.67 -14.81
C ALA A 494 -23.35 9.79 -14.28
N PHE A 495 -22.63 9.12 -15.20
CA PHE A 495 -21.42 8.39 -14.86
C PHE A 495 -20.26 9.36 -14.63
N THR A 496 -19.59 9.25 -13.48
CA THR A 496 -18.45 10.11 -13.07
C THR A 496 -17.26 9.33 -12.50
N GLY A 497 -17.35 8.00 -12.50
CA GLY A 497 -16.36 7.10 -11.92
C GLY A 497 -15.21 6.76 -12.86
N TYR A 498 -14.28 5.93 -12.37
CA TYR A 498 -13.29 5.26 -13.19
C TYR A 498 -13.95 4.15 -14.03
N ALA A 499 -13.50 4.05 -15.28
CA ALA A 499 -13.89 3.03 -16.23
C ALA A 499 -12.69 2.07 -16.45
N PHE A 500 -12.82 0.84 -15.98
CA PHE A 500 -11.77 -0.17 -16.02
C PHE A 500 -11.94 -1.12 -17.20
N GLU A 501 -10.84 -1.47 -17.87
CA GLU A 501 -10.80 -2.67 -18.70
C GLU A 501 -10.33 -3.85 -17.84
N ASP A 502 -11.14 -4.91 -17.79
CA ASP A 502 -10.85 -6.16 -17.11
C ASP A 502 -10.25 -7.14 -18.12
N ILE A 503 -8.92 -7.29 -18.04
CA ILE A 503 -8.12 -8.18 -18.88
C ILE A 503 -7.76 -9.42 -18.08
N GLU A 504 -8.51 -10.49 -18.32
CA GLU A 504 -8.27 -11.78 -17.69
C GLU A 504 -8.50 -12.97 -18.65
N PRO A 505 -7.81 -14.10 -18.42
CA PRO A 505 -8.12 -15.33 -19.15
C PRO A 505 -9.44 -15.89 -18.66
N THR A 506 -10.47 -15.84 -19.50
CA THR A 506 -11.63 -16.72 -19.37
C THR A 506 -11.20 -18.09 -19.89
N GLY A 507 -11.59 -19.18 -19.26
CA GLY A 507 -11.18 -20.54 -19.68
C GLY A 507 -11.50 -20.91 -21.14
N THR A 508 -12.18 -20.02 -21.87
CA THR A 508 -12.64 -20.14 -23.26
C THR A 508 -12.07 -19.07 -24.19
N ASN A 509 -11.25 -18.12 -23.72
CA ASN A 509 -10.76 -17.05 -24.56
C ASN A 509 -9.45 -17.37 -25.29
N SER A 510 -9.22 -16.66 -26.41
CA SER A 510 -8.02 -16.82 -27.25
C SER A 510 -6.76 -16.14 -26.67
N ILE A 511 -6.79 -15.83 -25.37
CA ILE A 511 -5.72 -15.14 -24.67
C ILE A 511 -4.62 -16.14 -24.32
N THR A 512 -3.64 -16.22 -25.21
CA THR A 512 -2.48 -17.09 -25.01
C THR A 512 -1.39 -16.38 -24.21
N THR A 513 -0.47 -17.16 -23.63
CA THR A 513 0.78 -16.62 -23.05
C THR A 513 1.57 -15.77 -24.05
N THR A 514 1.53 -16.14 -25.33
CA THR A 514 2.16 -15.37 -26.42
C THR A 514 1.50 -14.02 -26.61
N TRP A 515 0.16 -13.97 -26.56
CA TRP A 515 -0.57 -12.71 -26.65
C TRP A 515 -0.29 -11.80 -25.46
N TRP A 516 -0.31 -12.35 -24.24
CA TRP A 516 0.07 -11.64 -23.03
C TRP A 516 1.45 -10.98 -23.15
N ALA A 517 2.45 -11.72 -23.65
CA ALA A 517 3.82 -11.23 -23.77
C ALA A 517 4.02 -10.17 -24.87
N ASN A 518 3.21 -10.20 -25.93
CA ASN A 518 3.52 -9.42 -27.14
C ASN A 518 2.49 -8.33 -27.46
N ALA A 519 1.22 -8.53 -27.12
CA ALA A 519 0.12 -7.69 -27.60
C ALA A 519 -0.71 -7.06 -26.47
N ALA A 520 -0.82 -7.70 -25.30
CA ALA A 520 -1.65 -7.22 -24.21
C ALA A 520 -1.34 -5.76 -23.78
N PRO A 521 -0.07 -5.34 -23.57
CA PRO A 521 0.21 -3.98 -23.14
C PRO A 521 -0.22 -2.94 -24.19
N ALA A 522 0.03 -3.22 -25.47
CA ALA A 522 -0.38 -2.32 -26.55
C ALA A 522 -1.90 -2.27 -26.70
N CYS A 523 -2.58 -3.41 -26.64
CA CYS A 523 -4.04 -3.51 -26.75
C CYS A 523 -4.76 -2.76 -25.62
N ALA A 524 -4.31 -2.95 -24.37
CA ALA A 524 -4.78 -2.17 -23.23
C ALA A 524 -4.60 -0.65 -23.47
N GLY A 525 -3.45 -0.25 -24.00
CA GLY A 525 -3.21 1.14 -24.39
C GLY A 525 -4.25 1.66 -25.41
N TYR A 526 -4.57 0.88 -26.44
CA TYR A 526 -5.58 1.29 -27.43
C TYR A 526 -6.98 1.46 -26.83
N PHE A 527 -7.38 0.57 -25.92
CA PHE A 527 -8.66 0.71 -25.20
C PHE A 527 -8.69 2.01 -24.38
N LEU A 528 -7.68 2.22 -23.53
CA LEU A 528 -7.62 3.36 -22.62
C LEU A 528 -7.58 4.71 -23.36
N ASN A 529 -6.78 4.80 -24.43
CA ASN A 529 -6.68 6.01 -25.24
C ASN A 529 -7.98 6.29 -26.02
N GLU A 530 -8.67 5.25 -26.50
CA GLU A 530 -9.97 5.42 -27.14
C GLU A 530 -11.03 5.93 -26.15
N MET A 531 -11.07 5.37 -24.93
CA MET A 531 -11.96 5.87 -23.86
C MET A 531 -11.73 7.36 -23.57
N GLN A 532 -10.46 7.80 -23.49
CA GLN A 532 -10.15 9.22 -23.32
C GLN A 532 -10.54 10.08 -24.52
N THR A 533 -10.33 9.58 -25.74
CA THR A 533 -10.71 10.27 -26.98
C THR A 533 -12.22 10.48 -27.05
N LEU A 534 -13.00 9.51 -26.58
CA LEU A 534 -14.45 9.61 -26.47
C LEU A 534 -14.91 10.52 -25.31
N GLY A 535 -14.00 10.94 -24.41
CA GLY A 535 -14.26 11.90 -23.35
C GLY A 535 -14.35 11.30 -21.94
N GLN A 536 -14.06 10.01 -21.76
CA GLN A 536 -13.94 9.40 -20.43
C GLN A 536 -12.55 9.68 -19.86
N ALA A 537 -12.43 10.72 -19.02
CA ALA A 537 -11.14 11.12 -18.45
C ALA A 537 -10.55 10.10 -17.46
N LYS A 538 -11.41 9.42 -16.69
CA LYS A 538 -11.03 8.49 -15.62
C LYS A 538 -11.03 7.05 -16.15
N VAL A 539 -9.83 6.49 -16.39
CA VAL A 539 -9.63 5.15 -16.96
C VAL A 539 -8.71 4.30 -16.10
N GLY A 540 -8.80 2.99 -16.22
CA GLY A 540 -7.93 2.06 -15.51
C GLY A 540 -7.90 0.67 -16.11
N ILE A 541 -6.99 -0.17 -15.61
CA ILE A 541 -6.87 -1.58 -15.97
C ILE A 541 -7.06 -2.44 -14.73
N TYR A 542 -7.85 -3.48 -14.87
CA TYR A 542 -7.88 -4.63 -13.97
C TYR A 542 -7.08 -5.80 -14.56
N ALA A 543 -6.28 -6.44 -13.71
CA ALA A 543 -5.61 -7.70 -14.04
C ALA A 543 -5.28 -8.53 -12.79
N GLY A 544 -5.17 -9.84 -12.96
CA GLY A 544 -4.59 -10.73 -11.95
C GLY A 544 -3.10 -10.46 -11.70
N TYR A 545 -2.67 -10.54 -10.43
CA TYR A 545 -1.31 -10.25 -9.97
C TYR A 545 -0.21 -10.88 -10.84
N PHE A 546 -0.35 -12.16 -11.21
CA PHE A 546 0.70 -12.86 -11.95
C PHE A 546 0.81 -12.37 -13.40
N ASN A 547 -0.32 -12.09 -14.05
CA ASN A 547 -0.33 -11.55 -15.42
C ASN A 547 0.21 -10.12 -15.42
N TRP A 548 -0.22 -9.29 -14.46
CA TRP A 548 0.32 -7.94 -14.26
C TRP A 548 1.85 -7.97 -14.13
N LYS A 549 2.37 -8.73 -13.15
CA LYS A 549 3.81 -8.81 -12.88
C LYS A 549 4.64 -9.40 -14.02
N SER A 550 4.03 -10.25 -14.84
CA SER A 550 4.76 -10.95 -15.92
C SER A 550 4.74 -10.18 -17.24
N TYR A 551 3.69 -9.39 -17.49
CA TYR A 551 3.40 -8.87 -18.83
C TYR A 551 3.08 -7.38 -18.90
N LEU A 552 2.42 -6.80 -17.88
CA LEU A 552 1.96 -5.41 -17.94
C LEU A 552 2.89 -4.45 -17.18
N GLU A 553 3.44 -4.88 -16.04
CA GLU A 553 4.29 -4.03 -15.21
C GLU A 553 5.54 -3.59 -15.99
N GLY A 554 5.77 -2.27 -16.04
CA GLY A 554 6.87 -1.68 -16.78
C GLY A 554 6.67 -1.59 -18.30
N HIS A 555 5.48 -1.92 -18.81
CA HIS A 555 5.13 -1.86 -20.23
C HIS A 555 3.91 -0.93 -20.47
N THR A 556 3.82 0.14 -19.70
CA THR A 556 2.67 1.06 -19.67
C THR A 556 2.91 2.37 -20.42
N ASP A 557 4.01 2.48 -21.19
CA ASP A 557 4.45 3.75 -21.81
C ASP A 557 3.43 4.32 -22.81
N SER A 558 2.61 3.46 -23.43
CA SER A 558 1.56 3.86 -24.35
C SER A 558 0.22 4.20 -23.67
N TRP A 559 0.13 4.05 -22.35
CA TRP A 559 -1.12 4.26 -21.62
C TRP A 559 -1.22 5.72 -21.18
N PRO A 560 -2.45 6.24 -21.00
CA PRO A 560 -2.64 7.53 -20.35
C PRO A 560 -1.96 7.58 -18.98
N SER A 561 -1.27 8.67 -18.67
CA SER A 561 -0.48 8.81 -17.44
C SER A 561 -1.31 8.77 -16.15
N ASN A 562 -2.62 9.03 -16.26
CA ASN A 562 -3.58 8.96 -15.17
C ASN A 562 -4.31 7.60 -15.07
N THR A 563 -3.85 6.58 -15.80
CA THR A 563 -4.44 5.22 -15.76
C THR A 563 -4.30 4.62 -14.36
N LYS A 564 -5.42 4.18 -13.79
CA LYS A 564 -5.47 3.51 -12.49
C LYS A 564 -5.27 2.01 -12.60
N ILE A 565 -4.59 1.44 -11.62
CA ILE A 565 -4.30 0.01 -11.56
C ILE A 565 -5.18 -0.64 -10.50
N TRP A 566 -6.09 -1.49 -10.94
CA TRP A 566 -6.88 -2.37 -10.08
C TRP A 566 -6.32 -3.78 -10.17
N LEU A 567 -5.94 -4.37 -9.04
CA LEU A 567 -5.17 -5.63 -9.05
C LEU A 567 -5.83 -6.71 -8.20
N ALA A 568 -6.12 -7.86 -8.83
CA ALA A 568 -6.54 -9.05 -8.11
C ALA A 568 -5.34 -9.80 -7.52
N ARG A 569 -5.33 -9.89 -6.19
CA ARG A 569 -4.39 -10.72 -5.44
C ARG A 569 -5.04 -11.23 -4.17
N TYR A 570 -5.60 -12.44 -4.22
CA TYR A 570 -6.26 -13.07 -3.08
C TYR A 570 -5.24 -13.48 -2.01
N ASN A 571 -4.97 -12.58 -1.08
CA ASN A 571 -3.92 -12.71 -0.08
C ASN A 571 -4.17 -11.75 1.08
N ILE A 572 -3.44 -11.89 2.17
CA ILE A 572 -3.52 -10.98 3.32
C ILE A 572 -2.75 -9.66 3.09
N THR A 573 -1.95 -9.57 2.02
CA THR A 573 -1.21 -8.36 1.65
C THR A 573 -1.11 -8.23 0.13
N LEU A 574 -1.28 -7.00 -0.38
CA LEU A 574 -1.12 -6.68 -1.80
C LEU A 574 0.31 -6.96 -2.30
N GLY A 575 1.34 -6.64 -1.51
CA GLY A 575 2.75 -6.95 -1.80
C GLY A 575 3.31 -6.37 -3.11
N THR A 576 2.67 -5.31 -3.63
CA THR A 576 3.08 -4.47 -4.77
C THR A 576 2.31 -3.14 -4.69
N ASN A 577 2.44 -2.26 -5.69
CA ASN A 577 1.69 -1.01 -5.77
C ASN A 577 0.51 -1.19 -6.72
N ALA A 578 -0.66 -0.72 -6.30
CA ALA A 578 -1.88 -0.62 -7.11
C ALA A 578 -2.74 0.51 -6.51
N ASP A 579 -3.64 1.08 -7.31
CA ASP A 579 -4.62 2.06 -6.83
C ASP A 579 -5.81 1.36 -6.14
N VAL A 580 -6.21 0.19 -6.65
CA VAL A 580 -7.26 -0.66 -6.06
C VAL A 580 -6.77 -2.09 -5.94
N TRP A 581 -7.10 -2.75 -4.84
CA TRP A 581 -6.72 -4.13 -4.56
C TRP A 581 -7.95 -4.99 -4.26
N GLN A 582 -8.25 -5.92 -5.17
CA GLN A 582 -9.20 -7.00 -4.92
C GLN A 582 -8.49 -8.11 -4.14
N TYR A 583 -8.85 -8.24 -2.86
CA TYR A 583 -8.11 -9.08 -1.91
C TYR A 583 -8.76 -10.44 -1.62
N THR A 584 -9.98 -10.65 -2.08
CA THR A 584 -10.69 -11.93 -1.99
C THR A 584 -11.83 -11.97 -2.99
N GLU A 585 -12.14 -13.16 -3.51
CA GLU A 585 -13.35 -13.48 -4.30
C GLU A 585 -14.43 -14.22 -3.50
N THR A 586 -14.10 -14.60 -2.26
CA THR A 586 -14.97 -15.39 -1.37
C THR A 586 -15.40 -14.61 -0.14
N GLY A 587 -15.33 -13.27 -0.20
CA GLY A 587 -15.72 -12.40 0.89
C GLY A 587 -17.19 -12.57 1.25
N THR A 588 -17.51 -12.33 2.52
CA THR A 588 -18.88 -12.30 3.02
C THR A 588 -19.19 -10.92 3.59
N ILE A 589 -20.44 -10.48 3.42
CA ILE A 589 -20.93 -9.22 3.97
C ILE A 589 -22.07 -9.55 4.94
N ASP A 590 -21.92 -9.16 6.21
CA ASP A 590 -22.89 -9.49 7.24
C ASP A 590 -24.29 -9.00 6.85
N GLY A 591 -25.26 -9.92 6.85
CA GLY A 591 -26.64 -9.64 6.45
C GLY A 591 -26.92 -9.67 4.95
N ILE A 592 -25.95 -10.01 4.10
CA ILE A 592 -26.14 -10.20 2.66
C ILE A 592 -25.67 -11.60 2.26
N THR A 593 -26.55 -12.40 1.68
CA THR A 593 -26.23 -13.77 1.27
C THR A 593 -25.44 -13.76 -0.04
N GLY A 594 -24.34 -14.51 -0.07
CA GLY A 594 -23.50 -14.69 -1.26
C GLY A 594 -22.02 -14.53 -0.97
N HIS A 595 -21.21 -14.80 -1.99
CA HIS A 595 -19.78 -14.47 -2.01
C HIS A 595 -19.54 -13.21 -2.82
N PHE A 596 -18.60 -12.40 -2.36
CA PHE A 596 -18.29 -11.10 -2.92
C PHE A 596 -16.79 -10.95 -3.15
N ASP A 597 -16.48 -10.36 -4.30
CA ASP A 597 -15.18 -9.79 -4.57
C ASP A 597 -15.03 -8.51 -3.74
N LEU A 598 -14.06 -8.48 -2.82
CA LEU A 598 -13.89 -7.35 -1.91
C LEU A 598 -12.59 -6.58 -2.20
N ASP A 599 -12.71 -5.26 -2.15
CA ASP A 599 -11.66 -4.34 -2.56
C ASP A 599 -11.21 -3.37 -1.46
N ILE A 600 -9.97 -2.92 -1.61
CA ILE A 600 -9.40 -1.77 -0.91
C ILE A 600 -8.88 -0.80 -1.95
N SER A 601 -9.38 0.43 -1.96
CA SER A 601 -8.79 1.53 -2.73
C SER A 601 -7.75 2.27 -1.88
N TYR A 602 -6.62 2.59 -2.49
CA TYR A 602 -5.59 3.51 -1.97
C TYR A 602 -5.70 4.90 -2.59
N ASP A 603 -6.62 5.09 -3.53
CA ASP A 603 -6.89 6.34 -4.23
C ASP A 603 -7.93 7.16 -3.47
N PRO A 604 -7.63 8.42 -3.09
CA PRO A 604 -8.60 9.30 -2.42
C PRO A 604 -9.78 9.72 -3.31
N ASP A 605 -9.73 9.50 -4.62
CA ASP A 605 -10.81 9.82 -5.57
C ASP A 605 -11.89 8.72 -5.69
N PHE A 606 -11.77 7.65 -4.88
CA PHE A 606 -12.71 6.53 -4.79
C PHE A 606 -13.76 6.70 -3.70
#